data_AF-A0A161YRJ3-F1
#
_entry.id   AF-A0A161YRJ3-F1
#
_cell.length_a   1.000
_cell.length_b   1.000
_cell.length_c   1.000
_cell.angle_alpha   90.00
_cell.angle_beta   90.00
_cell.angle_gamma   90.00
#
_symmetry.space_group_name_H-M   'P 1'
#
loop_
_entity.id
_entity.type
_entity.pdbx_description
1 polymer ?
#
loop_
_entity_poly.entity_id
_entity_poly.type
_entity_poly.pdbx_seq_one_letter_code
_entity_poly.pdbx_strand_id
1 'polypeptide(L)' 'MMIEAALTKKQIDFLKVLITYIKEHQFPPTIRELCELTGLKSTSTVKGYIDRLVEKGILEREDDKPRTLRVVKALNI' A
#
# COMPACT_ATOMS: atom_id res chain seq x y z
N MET A 1 -7.58 -18.07 -5.31
CA MET A 1 -8.13 -16.86 -5.95
C MET A 1 -6.95 -15.93 -6.27
N MET A 2 -6.61 -15.81 -7.56
CA MET A 2 -5.41 -15.11 -8.06
C MET A 2 -5.69 -13.60 -8.18
N ILE A 3 -5.20 -12.80 -7.24
CA ILE A 3 -5.45 -11.34 -7.20
C ILE A 3 -4.47 -10.55 -8.08
N GLU A 4 -3.39 -11.18 -8.52
CA GLU A 4 -2.32 -10.55 -9.32
C GLU A 4 -2.83 -10.00 -10.67
N ALA A 5 -3.78 -10.68 -11.32
CA ALA A 5 -4.27 -10.29 -12.63
C ALA A 5 -5.04 -8.95 -12.64
N ALA A 6 -5.47 -8.46 -11.48
CA ALA A 6 -6.28 -7.24 -11.37
C ALA A 6 -5.48 -5.99 -10.95
N LEU A 7 -4.16 -6.11 -10.75
CA LEU A 7 -3.30 -5.00 -10.34
C LEU A 7 -2.40 -4.54 -11.49
N THR A 8 -2.25 -3.23 -11.61
CA THR A 8 -1.27 -2.65 -12.53
C THR A 8 0.14 -2.81 -11.96
N LYS A 9 1.16 -2.79 -12.83
CA LYS A 9 2.56 -2.87 -12.42
C LYS A 9 2.92 -1.84 -11.32
N LYS A 10 2.42 -0.60 -11.44
CA LYS A 10 2.63 0.46 -10.43
C LYS A 10 2.01 0.13 -9.07
N GLN A 11 0.84 -0.50 -9.05
CA GLN A 11 0.19 -0.92 -7.80
C GLN A 11 0.95 -2.08 -7.15
N ILE A 12 1.48 -3.01 -7.96
CA ILE A 12 2.33 -4.10 -7.47
C ILE A 12 3.62 -3.53 -6.87
N ASP A 13 4.29 -2.61 -7.56
CA ASP A 13 5.52 -1.97 -7.07
C ASP A 13 5.25 -1.19 -5.77
N PHE A 14 4.13 -0.46 -5.70
CA PHE A 14 3.68 0.22 -4.47
C PHE A 14 3.48 -0.78 -3.30
N LEU A 15 2.82 -1.90 -3.56
CA LEU A 15 2.60 -2.96 -2.57
C LEU A 15 3.92 -3.57 -2.09
N LYS A 16 4.86 -3.84 -3.00
CA LYS A 16 6.19 -4.36 -2.64
C LYS A 16 6.91 -3.41 -1.71
N VAL A 17 6.95 -2.12 -2.04
CA VAL A 17 7.56 -1.09 -1.19
C VAL A 17 6.91 -1.07 0.20
N LEU A 18 5.58 -1.08 0.26
CA LEU A 18 4.84 -1.08 1.52
C LEU A 18 5.13 -2.32 2.36
N ILE A 19 5.11 -3.51 1.76
CA ILE A 19 5.37 -4.79 2.45
C ILE A 19 6.82 -4.82 2.96
N THR A 20 7.79 -4.43 2.14
CA THR A 20 9.20 -4.35 2.52
C THR A 20 9.38 -3.40 3.70
N TYR A 21 8.80 -2.20 3.65
CA TYR A 21 8.89 -1.24 4.75
C TYR A 21 8.29 -1.80 6.04
N ILE A 22 7.09 -2.39 6.01
CA ILE A 22 6.46 -2.97 7.20
C ILE A 22 7.32 -4.11 7.75
N LYS A 23 7.92 -4.93 6.90
CA LYS A 23 8.79 -6.04 7.30
C LYS A 23 10.07 -5.55 7.99
N GLU A 24 10.67 -4.48 7.47
CA GLU A 24 11.91 -3.90 8.00
C GLU A 24 11.67 -3.08 9.27
N HIS A 25 10.63 -2.26 9.30
CA HIS A 25 10.37 -1.30 10.37
C HIS A 25 9.40 -1.81 11.45
N GLN A 26 8.66 -2.90 11.19
CA GLN A 26 7.62 -3.44 12.08
C GLN A 26 6.41 -2.49 12.30
N PHE A 27 6.31 -1.41 11.52
CA PHE A 27 5.18 -0.49 11.53
C PHE A 27 4.87 0.00 10.11
N PRO A 28 3.61 0.42 9.83
CA PRO A 28 3.26 0.93 8.52
C PRO A 28 3.83 2.33 8.27
N PRO A 29 4.29 2.61 7.04
CA PRO A 29 4.76 3.93 6.66
C PRO A 29 3.61 4.93 6.60
N THR A 30 3.92 6.19 6.80
CA THR A 30 3.01 7.31 6.58
C THR A 30 2.85 7.62 5.09
N ILE A 31 1.83 8.40 4.73
CA ILE A 31 1.64 8.85 3.34
C ILE A 31 2.86 9.62 2.80
N ARG A 32 3.56 10.39 3.66
CA ARG A 32 4.76 11.14 3.26
C ARG A 32 5.93 10.20 2.97
N GLU A 33 6.19 9.23 3.84
CA GLU A 33 7.23 8.22 3.61
C GLU A 33 6.92 7.40 2.35
N LEU A 34 5.65 7.04 2.13
CA LEU A 34 5.25 6.36 0.91
C LEU A 34 5.51 7.21 -0.35
N CYS A 35 5.26 8.52 -0.30
CA CYS A 35 5.62 9.42 -1.40
C CYS A 35 7.14 9.40 -1.69
N GLU A 36 7.97 9.42 -0.65
CA GLU A 36 9.43 9.38 -0.78
C GLU A 36 9.91 8.02 -1.33
N LEU A 37 9.43 6.91 -0.76
CA LEU A 37 9.83 5.55 -1.16
C LEU A 37 9.37 5.19 -2.57
N THR A 38 8.20 5.69 -3.00
CA THR A 38 7.62 5.38 -4.31
C THR A 38 7.98 6.42 -5.38
N GLY A 39 8.64 7.52 -5.00
CA GLY A 39 8.95 8.64 -5.87
C GLY A 39 7.73 9.43 -6.36
N LEU A 40 6.57 9.26 -5.71
CA LEU A 40 5.33 9.95 -6.07
C LEU A 40 5.28 11.34 -5.46
N LYS A 41 5.20 12.36 -6.32
CA LYS A 41 5.17 13.78 -5.89
C LYS A 41 3.89 14.22 -5.20
N SER A 42 2.81 13.43 -5.28
CA SER A 42 1.49 13.81 -4.76
C SER A 42 0.95 12.78 -3.77
N THR A 43 0.62 13.26 -2.58
CA THR A 43 -0.04 12.49 -1.51
C THR A 43 -1.41 11.97 -1.95
N SER A 44 -2.10 12.71 -2.83
CA SER A 44 -3.39 12.29 -3.41
C SER A 44 -3.26 11.04 -4.29
N THR A 45 -2.13 10.89 -5.00
CA THR A 45 -1.87 9.70 -5.82
C THR A 45 -1.65 8.48 -4.93
N VAL A 46 -0.86 8.63 -3.85
CA VAL A 46 -0.65 7.57 -2.85
C VAL A 46 -1.98 7.17 -2.21
N LYS A 47 -2.76 8.16 -1.76
CA LYS A 47 -4.08 7.90 -1.17
C LYS A 47 -4.99 7.15 -2.14
N GLY A 48 -5.02 7.55 -3.41
CA GLY A 48 -5.81 6.87 -4.43
C GLY A 48 -5.34 5.44 -4.76
N TYR A 49 -4.05 5.11 -4.57
CA TYR A 49 -3.61 3.71 -4.64
C TYR A 49 -4.06 2.92 -3.42
N ILE A 50 -3.91 3.49 -2.21
CA ILE A 50 -4.38 2.86 -0.98
C ILE A 50 -5.88 2.57 -1.08
N ASP A 51 -6.71 3.55 -1.45
CA ASP A 51 -8.17 3.39 -1.55
C ASP A 51 -8.54 2.23 -2.49
N ARG A 52 -7.94 2.16 -3.68
CA ARG A 52 -8.17 1.07 -4.64
C ARG A 52 -7.71 -0.30 -4.13
N LEU A 53 -6.64 -0.34 -3.36
CA LEU A 53 -6.13 -1.58 -2.76
C LEU A 53 -6.99 -2.03 -1.57
N VAL A 54 -7.59 -1.07 -0.85
CA VAL A 54 -8.58 -1.32 0.20
C VAL A 54 -9.88 -1.85 -0.40
N GLU A 55 -10.39 -1.22 -1.46
CA GLU A 55 -11.55 -1.70 -2.21
C GLU A 55 -11.36 -3.12 -2.76
N LYS A 56 -10.13 -3.48 -3.13
CA LYS A 56 -9.77 -4.84 -3.57
C LYS A 56 -9.59 -5.84 -2.43
N GLY A 57 -9.70 -5.41 -1.16
CA GLY A 57 -9.49 -6.25 0.02
C GLY A 57 -8.04 -6.70 0.22
N ILE A 58 -7.08 -5.97 -0.34
CA ILE A 58 -5.63 -6.26 -0.20
C ILE A 58 -5.07 -5.51 1.00
N LEU A 59 -5.46 -4.23 1.13
CA LEU A 59 -5.11 -3.37 2.25
C LEU A 59 -6.34 -3.11 3.11
N GLU A 60 -6.10 -2.71 4.35
CA GLU A 60 -7.12 -2.23 5.28
C GLU A 60 -6.54 -0.98 5.95
N ARG A 61 -7.37 0.04 6.11
CA ARG A 61 -7.02 1.25 6.85
C ARG A 61 -8.21 1.68 7.70
N GLU A 62 -7.94 2.30 8.84
CA GLU A 62 -8.95 3.06 9.58
C GLU A 62 -8.85 4.53 9.16
N ASP A 63 -9.96 5.10 8.69
CA ASP A 63 -10.00 6.44 8.07
C ASP A 63 -9.49 7.57 8.99
N ASP A 64 -9.47 7.36 10.30
CA ASP A 64 -9.06 8.36 11.30
C ASP A 64 -7.59 8.29 11.73
N LYS A 65 -6.81 7.28 11.28
CA LYS A 65 -5.44 7.09 11.78
C LYS A 65 -4.45 6.70 10.67
N PRO A 66 -3.48 7.58 10.32
CA PRO A 66 -2.52 7.32 9.24
C PRO A 66 -1.58 6.13 9.48
N ARG A 67 -1.47 5.63 10.73
CA ARG A 67 -0.64 4.46 11.09
C ARG A 67 -1.42 3.14 11.23
N THR A 68 -2.64 3.06 10.69
CA THR A 68 -3.45 1.82 10.73
C THR A 68 -3.42 1.03 9.43
N LEU A 69 -2.61 1.46 8.44
CA LEU A 69 -2.52 0.77 7.17
C LEU A 69 -1.97 -0.65 7.38
N ARG A 70 -2.79 -1.66 7.11
CA ARG A 70 -2.46 -3.07 7.30
C ARG A 70 -2.59 -3.82 5.99
N VAL A 71 -1.64 -4.73 5.74
CA VAL A 71 -1.71 -5.66 4.61
C VAL A 71 -2.54 -6.87 5.05
N VAL A 72 -3.75 -7.02 4.51
CA VAL A 72 -4.67 -8.11 4.87
C VAL A 72 -4.41 -9.34 4.01
N LYS A 73 -4.04 -9.12 2.74
CA LYS A 73 -3.78 -10.20 1.80
C LYS A 73 -2.37 -10.08 1.26
N ALA A 74 -1.47 -10.91 1.78
CA ALA A 74 -0.18 -11.14 1.14
C ALA A 74 -0.46 -11.85 -0.18
N LEU A 75 -0.18 -11.17 -1.29
CA LEU A 75 -0.01 -11.83 -2.58
C LEU A 75 1.17 -12.80 -2.42
N ASN A 76 1.13 -13.98 -3.05
CA ASN A 76 2.30 -14.85 -3.16
C ASN A 76 3.25 -14.24 -4.19
N ILE A 77 3.92 -13.14 -3.81
CA ILE A 77 4.89 -12.41 -4.65
C ILE A 77 6.30 -12.98 -4.48
#